data_AF-A0A965L3Y4-F1
#
_entry.id   AF-A0A965L3Y4-F1
#
_cell.length_a   1.000
_cell.length_b   1.000
_cell.length_c   1.000
_cell.angle_alpha   90.00
_cell.angle_beta   90.00
_cell.angle_gamma   90.00
#
_symmetry.space_group_name_H-M   'P 1'
#
loop_
_entity.id
_entity.type
_entity.pdbx_description
1 polymer ?
#
loop_
_entity_poly.entity_id
_entity_poly.type
_entity_poly.pdbx_seq_one_letter_code
_entity_poly.pdbx_strand_id
1 'polypeptide(L)' 'MLIISIKENESIDKALKRFKKKFEKTGVVKELRRRSAFEKPSISRRTELIRAAYKQTTYGNINN' A
#
# COMPACT_ATOMS: atom_id res chain seq x y z
N MET A 1 15.48 -5.65 0.39
CA MET A 1 15.91 -5.60 -1.03
C MET A 1 14.99 -6.49 -1.85
N LEU A 2 14.34 -5.97 -2.90
CA LEU A 2 13.40 -6.75 -3.71
C LEU A 2 14.15 -7.51 -4.80
N ILE A 3 14.21 -8.84 -4.68
CA ILE A 3 14.81 -9.71 -5.70
C ILE A 3 13.70 -10.27 -6.59
N ILE A 4 13.94 -10.23 -7.91
CA ILE A 4 12.99 -10.70 -8.92
C ILE A 4 13.73 -11.65 -9.83
N SER A 5 13.37 -12.93 -9.72
CA SER A 5 13.84 -13.96 -10.62
C SER A 5 13.22 -13.77 -12.00
N ILE A 6 14.06 -13.62 -13.02
CA ILE A 6 13.67 -13.57 -14.43
C ILE A 6 13.98 -14.95 -15.02
N LYS A 7 13.05 -15.54 -15.78
CA LYS A 7 13.31 -16.79 -16.51
C LYS A 7 13.86 -16.46 -17.91
N GLU A 8 14.66 -17.35 -18.49
CA GLU A 8 15.38 -17.14 -19.76
C GLU A 8 14.49 -16.78 -20.96
N ASN A 9 13.21 -17.18 -20.95
CA ASN A 9 12.22 -16.87 -22.00
C ASN A 9 11.14 -15.86 -21.56
N GLU A 10 11.39 -15.06 -20.51
CA GLU A 10 10.44 -14.05 -20.05
C GLU A 10 10.70 -12.69 -20.74
N SER A 11 9.67 -12.11 -21.34
CA SER A 11 9.74 -10.74 -21.87
C SER A 11 10.01 -9.74 -20.74
N ILE A 12 10.92 -8.79 -21.00
CA ILE A 12 11.34 -7.72 -20.08
C ILE A 12 10.14 -6.98 -19.48
N ASP A 13 9.10 -6.71 -20.29
CA ASP A 13 7.91 -5.99 -19.85
C ASP A 13 7.13 -6.73 -18.76
N LYS A 14 7.09 -8.07 -18.83
CA LYS A 14 6.45 -8.90 -17.80
C LYS A 14 7.22 -8.85 -16.48
N ALA A 15 8.55 -8.89 -16.56
CA ALA A 15 9.42 -8.75 -15.40
C ALA A 15 9.26 -7.36 -14.75
N LEU A 16 9.21 -6.29 -15.56
CA LEU A 16 9.00 -4.92 -15.09
C LEU A 16 7.63 -4.75 -14.40
N LYS A 17 6.58 -5.33 -14.99
CA LYS A 17 5.23 -5.29 -14.38
C LYS A 17 5.18 -6.01 -13.03
N ARG A 18 5.87 -7.15 -12.92
CA ARG A 18 6.03 -7.88 -11.64
C ARG A 18 6.81 -7.05 -10.63
N PHE A 19 7.89 -6.38 -11.05
CA PHE A 19 8.64 -5.46 -10.20
C PHE A 19 7.75 -4.34 -9.66
N LYS A 20 7.06 -3.63 -10.55
CA LYS A 20 6.17 -2.53 -10.17
C LYS A 20 5.12 -2.99 -9.16
N LYS A 21 4.45 -4.12 -9.41
CA LYS A 21 3.45 -4.67 -8.50
C LYS A 21 4.03 -5.07 -7.13
N LYS A 22 5.22 -5.69 -7.09
CA LYS A 22 5.91 -6.02 -5.84
C LYS A 22 6.34 -4.75 -5.08
N PHE A 23 6.86 -3.75 -5.78
CA PHE A 23 7.29 -2.48 -5.20
C PHE A 23 6.10 -1.72 -4.59
N GLU A 24 4.99 -1.62 -5.33
CA GLU A 24 3.74 -1.01 -4.84
C GLU A 24 3.18 -1.76 -3.62
N LYS A 25 3.18 -3.11 -3.65
CA LYS A 25 2.74 -3.92 -2.51
C LYS A 25 3.58 -3.71 -1.26
N THR A 26 4.88 -3.43 -1.43
CA THR A 26 5.78 -3.15 -0.29
C THR A 26 5.44 -1.81 0.37
N GLY A 27 4.77 -0.89 -0.32
CA GLY A 27 4.28 0.36 0.28
C GLY A 27 5.37 1.36 0.66
N VAL A 28 6.62 1.15 0.21
CA VAL A 28 7.78 1.99 0.55
C VAL A 28 7.53 3.47 0.28
N VAL A 29 6.90 3.80 -0.85
CA VAL A 29 6.56 5.20 -1.20
C VAL A 29 5.61 5.82 -0.19
N LYS A 30 4.62 5.06 0.30
CA LYS A 30 3.66 5.53 1.30
C LYS A 30 4.34 5.73 2.64
N GLU A 31 5.26 4.84 3.00
CA GLU A 31 6.04 4.96 4.22
C GLU A 31 6.98 6.17 4.20
N LEU A 32 7.70 6.40 3.10
CA LEU A 32 8.53 7.59 2.90
C LEU A 32 7.72 8.88 3.07
N ARG A 33 6.53 8.95 2.46
CA ARG A 33 5.62 10.09 2.60
C ARG A 33 5.10 10.25 4.04
N ARG A 34 4.87 9.16 4.78
CA ARG A 34 4.45 9.25 6.19
C ARG A 34 5.59 9.75 7.08
N ARG A 35 6.83 9.38 6.76
CA ARG A 35 8.03 9.73 7.53
C ARG A 35 8.60 11.11 7.20
N SER A 36 8.15 11.77 6.13
CA SER A 36 8.66 13.09 5.74
C SER A 36 8.35 14.19 6.76
N ALA A 37 7.33 14.00 7.60
CA ALA A 37 6.96 14.92 8.67
C ALA A 37 6.65 14.15 9.95
N PHE A 38 6.88 14.80 11.09
CA PHE A 38 6.47 14.26 12.39
C PHE A 38 4.95 14.43 12.58
N GLU A 39 4.25 13.31 12.71
CA GLU A 39 2.84 13.26 13.07
C GLU A 39 2.71 12.77 14.52
N LYS A 40 1.98 13.50 15.37
CA LYS A 40 1.73 13.06 16.75
C LYS A 40 0.95 11.73 16.74
N PRO A 41 1.26 10.78 17.65
CA PRO A 41 0.58 9.48 17.68
C PRO A 41 -0.95 9.59 17.80
N SER A 42 -1.44 10.59 18.53
CA SER A 42 -2.87 10.87 18.68
C SER A 42 -3.55 11.24 17.36
N ILE A 43 -2.89 12.03 16.51
CA ILE A 43 -3.43 12.47 15.21
C ILE A 43 -3.48 11.27 14.26
N SER A 44 -2.43 10.45 14.24
CA SER A 44 -2.37 9.26 13.38
C SER A 44 -3.48 8.26 13.74
N ARG A 45 -3.66 7.97 15.04
CA ARG A 45 -4.72 7.09 15.55
C ARG A 45 -6.12 7.63 15.23
N ARG A 46 -6.34 8.94 15.36
CA ARG A 46 -7.62 9.56 15.02
C ARG A 46 -7.95 9.39 13.54
N THR A 47 -6.98 9.62 12.66
CA THR A 47 -7.15 9.49 11.20
C THR A 47 -7.46 8.06 10.79
N GLU A 48 -6.83 7.08 11.45
CA GLU A 48 -7.10 5.65 11.24
C GLU A 48 -8.55 5.28 11.59
N LEU A 49 -9.04 5.70 12.76
CA LEU A 49 -10.40 5.42 13.21
C LEU A 49 -11.46 6.04 12.29
N ILE A 50 -11.28 7.30 11.90
CA ILE A 50 -12.20 7.99 10.98
C ILE A 50 -12.27 7.24 9.64
N ARG A 51 -11.12 6.81 9.11
CA ARG A 51 -11.05 6.06 7.85
C ARG A 51 -11.69 4.68 7.98
N ALA A 52 -11.52 4.01 9.10
CA ALA A 52 -12.13 2.70 9.36
C ALA A 52 -13.66 2.81 9.46
N ALA A 53 -14.17 3.79 10.21
CA ALA A 53 -15.60 4.07 10.32
C ALA A 53 -16.21 4.37 8.95
N TYR A 54 -15.58 5.24 8.15
CA TYR A 54 -16.02 5.54 6.79
C TYR A 54 -16.10 4.28 5.90
N LYS A 55 -15.07 3.44 5.93
CA LYS A 55 -15.09 2.17 5.16
C LYS A 55 -16.20 1.24 5.62
N GLN A 56 -16.41 1.13 6.94
CA GLN A 56 -17.47 0.28 7.50
C GLN A 56 -18.84 0.78 7.05
N THR A 57 -19.09 2.08 7.07
CA THR A 57 -20.36 2.65 6.61
C THR A 57 -20.57 2.47 5.11
N THR A 58 -19.52 2.66 4.29
CA THR A 58 -19.64 2.65 2.82
C THR A 58 -19.68 1.24 2.23
N TYR A 59 -18.94 0.28 2.80
CA TYR A 59 -18.80 -1.07 2.25
C TYR A 59 -19.34 -2.17 3.17
N GLY A 60 -19.44 -1.91 4.48
CA GLY A 60 -19.85 -2.90 5.48
C GLY A 60 -21.37 -3.02 5.68
N ASN A 61 -22.15 -1.98 5.35
CA ASN A 61 -23.60 -1.95 5.55
C ASN A 61 -24.42 -2.46 4.34
N ILE A 62 -23.84 -3.28 3.46
CA ILE A 62 -24.55 -3.81 2.27
C ILE A 62 -25.45 -5.02 2.63
N ASN A 63 -25.43 -5.52 3.87
CA ASN A 63 -26.24 -6.68 4.28
C ASN A 63 -26.82 -6.54 5.70
N ASN A 64 -27.74 -5.59 5.92
CA ASN A 64 -28.73 -5.72 6.99
C ASN A 64 -30.09 -5.21 6.53
#